data_AF-E9BRT1-F1
#
_entry.id   AF-E9BRT1-F1
#
_cell.length_a   1.000
_cell.length_b   1.000
_cell.length_c   1.000
_cell.angle_alpha   90.00
_cell.angle_beta   90.00
_cell.angle_gamma   90.00
#
_symmetry.space_group_name_H-M   'P 1'
#
loop_
_entity.id
_entity.type
_entity.pdbx_description
1 polymer ?
#
loop_
_entity_poly.entity_id
_entity_poly.type
_entity_poly.pdbx_seq_one_letter_code
_entity_poly.pdbx_strand_id
1 'polypeptide(L)'
;MSFLWRRCTRQQPAIAAALLCASLLMLVCVGVRSASDEAGTLDCSVRVPNYSAAEQQHTRMFLDAIKAAIPALTSVWTCDNFCAHKGVECTEAGLHVRLNVDDLVGSLPEIPEGVIGSSVVVTKLTFSGDISNLKGTLPVSWHQLTSLSSFVFISTGVEDTPPEMRRNSIQSRVMTDDAGFIQAAWASTAQRASSLPVSRVSDNNMIGSPHSAWAGASKMERNYLQKKVDERSLPEEWGNMINIKVLNLTNLSLSGTLPASWASLRLLEQLLASNNLLEGTLPASWGSLKKLLDLQLIGNKFTGIIPQEWGEMTALQRVSLQLDYCTCVPQSWITRKVEVRLYSTVLGGDCEITSDCGSSSSSSELECDGPIPFYTPTQQAHTRNFLEAFKYTITDLQPLWTCTNFCVWEYVHCTPAGVAVEITGTEFFGSVPEVPADVNPSEVVVSKLDFSH
;
A
#
# COMPACT_ATOMS: atom_id res chain seq x y z
N MET A 1 -10.22 38.87 67.91
CA MET A 1 -11.21 38.47 68.93
C MET A 1 -12.51 39.17 68.61
N SER A 2 -13.37 38.49 67.84
CA SER A 2 -14.61 39.05 67.32
C SER A 2 -15.65 37.94 67.36
N PHE A 3 -16.66 38.03 68.21
CA PHE A 3 -17.89 37.24 68.08
C PHE A 3 -19.05 38.00 68.73
N LEU A 4 -19.94 38.50 67.88
CA LEU A 4 -21.25 39.06 68.21
C LEU A 4 -22.28 37.94 68.08
N TRP A 5 -23.05 37.67 69.14
CA TRP A 5 -24.36 37.02 69.07
C TRP A 5 -25.20 37.47 70.27
N ARG A 6 -26.40 38.02 70.02
CA ARG A 6 -27.59 37.81 70.87
C ARG A 6 -28.88 38.25 70.15
N ARG A 7 -29.89 37.38 70.30
CA ARG A 7 -31.28 37.42 69.82
C ARG A 7 -32.14 38.44 70.58
N CYS A 8 -33.29 38.86 70.00
CA CYS A 8 -34.65 38.52 70.47
C CYS A 8 -35.80 39.29 69.75
N THR A 9 -36.85 38.54 69.33
CA THR A 9 -38.33 38.79 69.43
C THR A 9 -38.97 40.04 68.76
N ARG A 10 -40.23 40.11 68.27
CA ARG A 10 -41.43 39.24 68.10
C ARG A 10 -42.57 40.17 67.59
N GLN A 11 -43.40 39.77 66.61
CA GLN A 11 -44.88 39.93 66.63
C GLN A 11 -45.56 39.34 65.37
N GLN A 12 -46.58 38.51 65.63
CA GLN A 12 -47.61 37.85 64.76
C GLN A 12 -48.93 38.68 64.81
N PRO A 13 -50.13 38.30 64.29
CA PRO A 13 -50.64 36.99 63.74
C PRO A 13 -51.42 37.12 62.39
N ALA A 14 -51.88 36.08 61.67
CA ALA A 14 -53.06 35.25 62.00
C ALA A 14 -53.36 34.10 60.97
N ILE A 15 -53.63 32.90 61.51
CA ILE A 15 -54.73 31.93 61.24
C ILE A 15 -54.76 31.21 59.85
N ALA A 16 -54.35 29.93 59.74
CA ALA A 16 -55.11 28.64 59.78
C ALA A 16 -55.94 28.34 58.48
N ALA A 17 -56.03 27.15 57.87
CA ALA A 17 -55.83 25.75 58.26
C ALA A 17 -55.76 24.79 57.03
N ALA A 18 -55.11 23.62 57.19
CA ALA A 18 -55.45 22.23 56.76
C ALA A 18 -55.95 21.90 55.31
N LEU A 19 -55.75 20.73 54.68
CA LEU A 19 -55.01 19.47 54.82
C LEU A 19 -55.26 18.66 53.51
N LEU A 20 -54.26 17.88 53.04
CA LEU A 20 -54.32 16.58 52.34
C LEU A 20 -55.22 16.38 51.08
N CYS A 21 -54.65 15.92 49.95
CA CYS A 21 -54.55 14.48 49.58
C CYS A 21 -54.20 14.24 48.08
N ALA A 22 -53.40 13.19 47.87
CA ALA A 22 -53.39 12.25 46.73
C ALA A 22 -52.99 12.68 45.29
N SER A 23 -51.84 12.11 44.90
CA SER A 23 -51.37 11.71 43.57
C SER A 23 -52.40 11.03 42.65
N LEU A 24 -52.37 11.33 41.33
CA LEU A 24 -52.09 10.39 40.21
C LEU A 24 -52.28 11.06 38.82
N LEU A 25 -51.20 11.04 38.01
CA LEU A 25 -51.11 10.81 36.54
C LEU A 25 -52.25 11.25 35.59
N MET A 26 -51.92 12.11 34.60
CA MET A 26 -51.89 11.78 33.15
C MET A 26 -52.02 13.02 32.23
N LEU A 27 -51.07 13.12 31.30
CA LEU A 27 -51.22 13.43 29.86
C LEU A 27 -51.70 14.82 29.34
N VAL A 28 -50.88 15.29 28.39
CA VAL A 28 -51.13 16.07 27.16
C VAL A 28 -50.67 17.55 27.12
N CYS A 29 -49.66 17.71 26.29
CA CYS A 29 -49.02 18.86 25.64
C CYS A 29 -49.88 20.08 25.27
N VAL A 30 -49.22 21.24 25.25
CA VAL A 30 -48.96 22.19 24.12
C VAL A 30 -48.75 23.58 24.78
N GLY A 31 -47.67 24.34 24.60
CA GLY A 31 -46.49 24.25 23.77
C GLY A 31 -45.88 25.66 23.67
N VAL A 32 -44.55 25.79 23.68
CA VAL A 32 -43.85 26.88 23.00
C VAL A 32 -42.55 26.30 22.48
N ARG A 33 -42.41 26.32 21.16
CA ARG A 33 -41.22 25.92 20.41
C ARG A 33 -40.05 26.82 20.78
N SER A 34 -38.96 26.24 21.26
CA SER A 34 -37.63 26.74 20.99
C SER A 34 -36.96 25.77 20.03
N ALA A 35 -36.56 26.27 18.86
CA ALA A 35 -35.68 25.56 17.94
C ALA A 35 -34.39 25.22 18.69
N SER A 36 -34.22 23.95 19.05
CA SER A 36 -32.94 23.41 19.48
C SER A 36 -32.22 22.92 18.24
N ASP A 37 -31.07 23.51 17.96
CA ASP A 37 -30.05 22.99 17.07
C ASP A 37 -29.83 21.50 17.35
N GLU A 38 -29.97 20.65 16.34
CA GLU A 38 -29.51 19.26 16.37
C GLU A 38 -27.98 19.22 16.30
N ALA A 39 -27.33 19.67 17.38
CA ALA A 39 -25.97 19.25 17.70
C ALA A 39 -26.10 17.89 18.42
N GLY A 40 -26.02 16.80 17.66
CA GLY A 40 -26.01 15.45 18.23
C GLY A 40 -24.88 15.33 19.25
N THR A 41 -25.22 15.22 20.54
CA THR A 41 -24.26 14.93 21.61
C THR A 41 -23.67 13.55 21.36
N LEU A 42 -22.36 13.48 21.11
CA LEU A 42 -21.62 12.23 20.92
C LEU A 42 -21.72 11.35 22.18
N ASP A 43 -22.28 10.15 22.05
CA ASP A 43 -22.37 9.19 23.16
C ASP A 43 -21.07 8.38 23.27
N CYS A 44 -20.27 8.68 24.29
CA CYS A 44 -19.03 7.94 24.58
C CYS A 44 -19.26 6.61 25.33
N SER A 45 -20.50 6.28 25.71
CA SER A 45 -20.84 5.11 26.55
C SER A 45 -21.17 3.84 25.76
N VAL A 46 -20.76 3.78 24.49
CA VAL A 46 -20.95 2.62 23.62
C VAL A 46 -20.35 1.36 24.25
N ARG A 47 -21.10 0.25 24.21
CA ARG A 47 -20.64 -1.04 24.73
C ARG A 47 -19.41 -1.51 23.98
N VAL A 48 -18.31 -1.71 24.69
CA VAL A 48 -17.11 -2.37 24.17
C VAL A 48 -17.31 -3.88 24.29
N PRO A 49 -16.99 -4.68 23.24
CA PRO A 49 -16.90 -6.13 23.35
C PRO A 49 -15.92 -6.56 24.44
N ASN A 50 -15.88 -7.84 24.78
CA ASN A 50 -15.05 -8.34 25.89
C ASN A 50 -13.56 -8.46 25.50
N TYR A 51 -12.94 -7.34 25.11
CA TYR A 51 -11.50 -7.20 24.93
C TYR A 51 -10.80 -7.13 26.28
N SER A 52 -9.65 -7.76 26.40
CA SER A 52 -8.79 -7.66 27.58
C SER A 52 -8.31 -6.22 27.82
N ALA A 53 -7.88 -5.93 29.05
CA ALA A 53 -7.37 -4.60 29.40
C ALA A 53 -6.14 -4.22 28.54
N ALA A 54 -5.28 -5.19 28.23
CA ALA A 54 -4.13 -4.98 27.35
C ALA A 54 -4.56 -4.63 25.92
N GLU A 55 -5.53 -5.37 25.37
CA GLU A 55 -6.05 -5.11 24.02
C GLU A 55 -6.66 -3.72 23.89
N GLN A 56 -7.47 -3.32 24.88
CA GLN A 56 -8.07 -1.98 24.91
C GLN A 56 -6.99 -0.90 25.00
N GLN A 57 -5.98 -1.08 25.86
CA GLN A 57 -4.90 -0.12 26.03
C GLN A 57 -4.06 0.05 24.77
N HIS A 58 -3.55 -1.05 24.21
CA HIS A 58 -2.67 -1.00 23.05
C HIS A 58 -3.41 -0.55 21.78
N THR A 59 -4.67 -0.96 21.61
CA THR A 59 -5.51 -0.48 20.50
C THR A 59 -5.78 1.01 20.62
N ARG A 60 -6.07 1.53 21.83
CA ARG A 60 -6.22 2.97 22.05
C ARG A 60 -4.95 3.74 21.67
N MET A 61 -3.79 3.31 22.18
CA MET A 61 -2.51 3.96 21.88
C MET A 61 -2.22 3.97 20.37
N PHE A 62 -2.53 2.89 19.66
CA PHE A 62 -2.39 2.82 18.20
C PHE A 62 -3.32 3.80 17.48
N LEU A 63 -4.60 3.86 17.86
CA LEU A 63 -5.56 4.81 17.26
C LEU A 63 -5.23 6.26 17.61
N ASP A 64 -4.72 6.54 18.81
CA ASP A 64 -4.26 7.87 19.20
C ASP A 64 -3.08 8.33 18.34
N ALA A 65 -2.18 7.41 17.95
CA ALA A 65 -1.11 7.71 17.00
C ALA A 65 -1.65 8.07 15.61
N ILE A 66 -2.64 7.32 15.11
CA ILE A 66 -3.32 7.64 13.83
C ILE A 66 -4.01 9.00 13.93
N LYS A 67 -4.70 9.29 15.04
CA LYS A 67 -5.34 10.57 15.30
C LYS A 67 -4.35 11.73 15.31
N ALA A 68 -3.18 11.53 15.93
CA ALA A 68 -2.13 12.55 15.97
C ALA A 68 -1.50 12.78 14.59
N ALA A 69 -1.40 11.74 13.76
CA ALA A 69 -0.79 11.82 12.44
C ALA A 69 -1.73 12.38 11.36
N ILE A 70 -3.05 12.27 11.55
CA ILE A 70 -4.07 12.73 10.60
C ILE A 70 -4.93 13.82 11.28
N PRO A 71 -4.66 15.11 11.03
CA PRO A 71 -5.31 16.23 11.73
C PRO A 71 -6.83 16.21 11.68
N ALA A 72 -7.41 15.74 10.57
CA ALA A 72 -8.86 15.63 10.38
C ALA A 72 -9.55 14.74 11.43
N LEU A 73 -8.84 13.79 12.04
CA LEU A 73 -9.39 12.90 13.06
C LEU A 73 -9.47 13.56 14.44
N THR A 74 -8.74 14.65 14.68
CA THR A 74 -8.67 15.29 16.00
C THR A 74 -10.04 15.80 16.47
N SER A 75 -10.86 16.31 15.54
CA SER A 75 -12.21 16.81 15.82
C SER A 75 -13.28 15.70 15.83
N VAL A 76 -12.95 14.50 15.33
CA VAL A 76 -13.90 13.40 15.12
C VAL A 76 -13.76 12.31 16.18
N TRP A 77 -12.54 12.04 16.63
CA TRP A 77 -12.22 11.01 17.63
C TRP A 77 -11.98 11.66 18.99
N THR A 78 -13.04 12.02 19.71
CA THR A 78 -12.93 12.85 20.92
C THR A 78 -13.06 12.08 22.24
N CYS A 79 -13.58 10.85 22.22
CA CYS A 79 -13.77 10.01 23.42
C CYS A 79 -12.57 9.06 23.67
N ASP A 80 -12.35 8.64 24.93
CA ASP A 80 -11.40 7.56 25.27
C ASP A 80 -11.89 6.17 24.83
N ASN A 81 -13.21 6.04 24.64
CA ASN A 81 -13.83 4.84 24.10
C ASN A 81 -13.73 4.85 22.57
N PHE A 82 -12.78 4.10 22.03
CA PHE A 82 -12.57 4.03 20.58
C PHE A 82 -13.77 3.39 19.84
N CYS A 83 -14.63 2.61 20.50
CA CYS A 83 -15.85 2.10 19.86
C CYS A 83 -16.90 3.19 19.60
N ALA A 84 -16.76 4.36 20.22
CA ALA A 84 -17.61 5.53 19.96
C ALA A 84 -17.04 6.43 18.86
N HIS A 85 -15.84 6.15 18.35
CA HIS A 85 -15.22 6.96 17.29
C HIS A 85 -15.99 6.78 15.98
N LYS A 86 -16.26 7.89 15.28
CA LYS A 86 -16.89 7.83 13.96
C LYS A 86 -16.02 7.01 13.01
N GLY A 87 -16.64 6.07 12.30
CA GLY A 87 -15.94 5.16 11.38
C GLY A 87 -15.31 3.94 12.07
N VAL A 88 -15.47 3.79 13.38
CA VAL A 88 -14.96 2.64 14.13
C VAL A 88 -16.12 1.73 14.53
N GLU A 89 -16.00 0.44 14.21
CA GLU A 89 -16.98 -0.59 14.50
C GLU A 89 -16.32 -1.72 15.28
N CYS A 90 -16.75 -1.90 16.53
CA CYS A 90 -16.24 -2.94 17.42
C CYS A 90 -17.10 -4.21 17.34
N THR A 91 -16.47 -5.35 17.07
CA THR A 91 -17.13 -6.66 17.01
C THR A 91 -16.44 -7.64 17.96
N GLU A 92 -17.04 -8.80 18.23
CA GLU A 92 -16.37 -9.85 19.00
C GLU A 92 -15.11 -10.40 18.30
N ALA A 93 -15.07 -10.33 16.97
CA ALA A 93 -13.93 -10.76 16.16
C ALA A 93 -12.81 -9.72 16.08
N GLY A 94 -13.05 -8.49 16.57
CA GLY A 94 -12.09 -7.39 16.57
C GLY A 94 -12.66 -6.09 15.99
N LEU A 95 -11.75 -5.18 15.63
CA LEU A 95 -12.05 -3.80 15.31
C LEU A 95 -11.98 -3.52 13.81
N HIS A 96 -13.04 -2.92 13.27
CA HIS A 96 -13.08 -2.43 11.90
C HIS A 96 -13.03 -0.91 11.90
N VAL A 97 -12.04 -0.35 11.21
CA VAL A 97 -11.84 1.09 11.09
C VAL A 97 -12.02 1.48 9.63
N ARG A 98 -12.96 2.39 9.36
CA ARG A 98 -13.27 2.94 8.04
C ARG A 98 -13.18 4.46 8.11
N LEU A 99 -12.14 4.99 7.50
CA LEU A 99 -11.85 6.41 7.43
C LEU A 99 -12.00 6.88 5.99
N ASN A 100 -13.08 7.63 5.75
CA ASN A 100 -13.25 8.36 4.51
C ASN A 100 -12.94 9.83 4.78
N VAL A 101 -11.83 10.32 4.25
CA VAL A 101 -11.33 11.66 4.50
C VAL A 101 -11.12 12.32 3.15
N ASP A 102 -11.92 13.35 2.82
CA ASP A 102 -11.88 13.99 1.50
C ASP A 102 -10.47 14.50 1.16
N ASP A 103 -9.76 15.08 2.16
CA ASP A 103 -8.35 15.47 2.09
C ASP A 103 -7.54 14.76 3.20
N LEU A 104 -6.83 13.69 2.86
CA LEU A 104 -5.96 12.99 3.79
C LEU A 104 -4.63 13.75 3.95
N VAL A 105 -4.63 14.77 4.81
CA VAL A 105 -3.42 15.51 5.20
C VAL A 105 -2.71 14.79 6.34
N GLY A 106 -1.38 14.67 6.29
CA GLY A 106 -0.59 14.08 7.38
C GLY A 106 0.34 12.97 6.91
N SER A 107 0.47 11.90 7.69
CA SER A 107 1.19 10.67 7.30
C SER A 107 0.55 9.44 7.97
N LEU A 108 0.86 8.24 7.49
CA LEU A 108 0.58 7.03 8.27
C LEU A 108 1.68 6.85 9.34
N PRO A 109 1.33 6.68 10.62
CA PRO A 109 2.33 6.56 11.68
C PRO A 109 2.86 5.14 11.81
N GLU A 110 4.12 5.03 12.22
CA GLU A 110 4.65 3.80 12.80
C GLU A 110 3.94 3.48 14.12
N ILE A 111 3.93 2.21 14.51
CA ILE A 111 3.47 1.76 15.83
C ILE A 111 4.37 2.41 16.89
N PRO A 112 3.80 3.18 17.84
CA PRO A 112 4.59 3.87 18.87
C PRO A 112 5.36 2.90 19.77
N GLU A 113 6.50 3.36 20.31
CA GLU A 113 7.22 2.63 21.35
C GLU A 113 6.30 2.32 22.54
N GLY A 114 6.35 1.07 23.03
CA GLY A 114 5.50 0.58 24.10
C GLY A 114 4.14 0.04 23.67
N VAL A 115 3.78 0.14 22.37
CA VAL A 115 2.61 -0.56 21.82
C VAL A 115 3.02 -1.96 21.38
N ILE A 116 2.34 -2.97 21.92
CA ILE A 116 2.51 -4.36 21.49
C ILE A 116 1.55 -4.60 20.33
N GLY A 117 2.08 -4.67 19.09
CA GLY A 117 1.26 -4.81 17.88
C GLY A 117 0.32 -6.03 17.88
N SER A 118 0.73 -7.14 18.48
CA SER A 118 -0.10 -8.35 18.59
C SER A 118 -1.29 -8.20 19.54
N SER A 119 -1.26 -7.20 20.44
CA SER A 119 -2.38 -6.83 21.31
C SER A 119 -3.30 -5.79 20.67
N VAL A 120 -3.00 -5.30 19.45
CA VAL A 120 -3.90 -4.40 18.72
C VAL A 120 -4.97 -5.24 18.03
N VAL A 121 -6.25 -4.96 18.32
CA VAL A 121 -7.39 -5.76 17.82
C VAL A 121 -7.94 -5.28 16.48
N VAL A 122 -7.23 -4.40 15.77
CA VAL A 122 -7.62 -3.93 14.44
C VAL A 122 -7.53 -5.08 13.44
N THR A 123 -8.68 -5.51 12.93
CA THR A 123 -8.78 -6.61 11.96
C THR A 123 -9.02 -6.11 10.54
N LYS A 124 -9.67 -4.95 10.40
CA LYS A 124 -9.88 -4.29 9.11
C LYS A 124 -9.58 -2.81 9.24
N LEU A 125 -8.74 -2.28 8.36
CA LEU A 125 -8.38 -0.88 8.33
C LEU A 125 -8.55 -0.36 6.90
N THR A 126 -9.44 0.60 6.73
CA THR A 126 -9.79 1.20 5.45
C THR A 126 -9.56 2.71 5.49
N PHE A 127 -8.72 3.21 4.58
CA PHE A 127 -8.53 4.62 4.29
C PHE A 127 -8.95 4.89 2.84
N SER A 128 -9.83 5.86 2.65
CA SER A 128 -10.20 6.38 1.34
C SER A 128 -10.19 7.90 1.35
N GLY A 129 -9.69 8.51 0.28
CA GLY A 129 -9.59 9.97 0.20
C GLY A 129 -8.66 10.48 -0.89
N ASP A 130 -8.57 11.79 -1.08
CA ASP A 130 -7.44 12.36 -1.81
C ASP A 130 -6.17 12.28 -0.93
N ILE A 131 -5.12 11.67 -1.48
CA ILE A 131 -3.83 11.48 -0.80
C ILE A 131 -2.80 12.52 -1.24
N SER A 132 -3.19 13.49 -2.07
CA SER A 132 -2.30 14.54 -2.61
C SER A 132 -1.53 15.27 -1.51
N ASN A 133 -2.12 15.38 -0.33
CA ASN A 133 -1.53 16.03 0.85
C ASN A 133 -0.94 15.06 1.89
N LEU A 134 -0.97 13.76 1.62
CA LEU A 134 -0.34 12.76 2.49
C LEU A 134 1.17 12.76 2.26
N LYS A 135 1.94 12.68 3.33
CA LYS A 135 3.41 12.67 3.33
C LYS A 135 3.94 11.39 3.96
N GLY A 136 5.22 11.15 3.75
CA GLY A 136 5.93 9.99 4.31
C GLY A 136 5.60 8.68 3.58
N THR A 137 6.18 7.60 4.12
CA THR A 137 6.16 6.25 3.57
C THR A 137 5.01 5.42 4.12
N LEU A 138 4.83 4.21 3.57
CA LEU A 138 4.05 3.20 4.26
C LEU A 138 4.79 2.76 5.54
N PRO A 139 4.07 2.52 6.65
CA PRO A 139 4.68 2.22 7.94
C PRO A 139 5.18 0.78 7.99
N VAL A 140 6.48 0.61 8.25
CA VAL A 140 7.15 -0.70 8.27
C VAL A 140 6.67 -1.54 9.45
N SER A 141 6.49 -0.93 10.63
CA SER A 141 6.12 -1.61 11.88
C SER A 141 4.75 -2.26 11.87
N TRP A 142 3.88 -1.94 10.90
CA TRP A 142 2.53 -2.52 10.81
C TRP A 142 2.55 -4.03 10.58
N HIS A 143 3.69 -4.61 10.22
CA HIS A 143 3.90 -6.05 10.25
C HIS A 143 3.63 -6.70 11.62
N GLN A 144 3.70 -5.94 12.71
CA GLN A 144 3.41 -6.41 14.07
C GLN A 144 1.92 -6.53 14.36
N LEU A 145 1.03 -5.99 13.52
CA LEU A 145 -0.43 -6.05 13.68
C LEU A 145 -0.95 -7.43 13.28
N THR A 146 -0.73 -8.43 14.14
CA THR A 146 -1.03 -9.83 13.83
C THR A 146 -2.53 -10.10 13.61
N SER A 147 -3.41 -9.25 14.14
CA SER A 147 -4.86 -9.37 13.96
C SER A 147 -5.35 -8.82 12.60
N LEU A 148 -4.52 -8.08 11.87
CA LEU A 148 -4.94 -7.39 10.66
C LEU A 148 -5.15 -8.38 9.51
N SER A 149 -6.40 -8.44 9.03
CA SER A 149 -6.83 -9.34 7.96
C SER A 149 -7.18 -8.60 6.66
N SER A 150 -7.45 -7.30 6.74
CA SER A 150 -7.76 -6.46 5.59
C SER A 150 -7.16 -5.08 5.78
N PHE A 151 -6.31 -4.67 4.85
CA PHE A 151 -5.85 -3.30 4.74
C PHE A 151 -6.23 -2.75 3.37
N VAL A 152 -7.04 -1.70 3.37
CA VAL A 152 -7.51 -1.02 2.18
C VAL A 152 -7.09 0.43 2.28
N PHE A 153 -6.28 0.87 1.33
CA PHE A 153 -5.88 2.25 1.20
C PHE A 153 -5.95 2.64 -0.28
N ILE A 154 -6.92 3.51 -0.60
CA ILE A 154 -7.23 3.89 -1.97
C ILE A 154 -7.25 5.41 -2.07
N SER A 155 -6.58 5.96 -3.08
CA SER A 155 -6.84 7.36 -3.44
C SER A 155 -7.97 7.52 -4.44
N THR A 156 -8.86 8.47 -4.16
CA THR A 156 -9.97 8.87 -5.04
C THR A 156 -9.66 10.14 -5.85
N GLY A 157 -8.51 10.79 -5.63
CA GLY A 157 -8.18 12.11 -6.19
C GLY A 157 -7.43 12.12 -7.53
N VAL A 158 -6.82 11.01 -7.93
CA VAL A 158 -5.98 10.96 -9.15
C VAL A 158 -6.78 10.40 -10.34
N GLU A 159 -7.30 11.28 -11.19
CA GLU A 159 -7.87 10.93 -12.49
C GLU A 159 -6.76 10.77 -13.57
N ASP A 160 -5.90 9.75 -13.46
CA ASP A 160 -4.91 9.44 -14.51
C ASP A 160 -5.09 8.04 -15.11
N THR A 161 -6.34 7.59 -15.26
CA THR A 161 -6.63 6.47 -16.18
C THR A 161 -6.71 7.01 -17.61
N PRO A 162 -5.86 6.54 -18.55
CA PRO A 162 -5.96 6.92 -19.97
C PRO A 162 -7.38 6.69 -20.49
N PRO A 163 -7.94 7.59 -21.32
CA PRO A 163 -9.32 7.50 -21.81
C PRO A 163 -9.69 6.16 -22.46
N GLU A 164 -8.70 5.45 -23.01
CA GLU A 164 -8.88 4.15 -23.68
C GLU A 164 -9.16 3.00 -22.71
N MET A 165 -8.72 3.11 -21.45
CA MET A 165 -8.99 2.13 -20.37
C MET A 165 -10.27 2.43 -19.57
N ARG A 166 -10.94 3.57 -19.82
CA ARG A 166 -12.21 3.94 -19.15
C ARG A 166 -13.36 3.00 -19.49
N ARG A 167 -13.23 2.11 -20.49
CA ARG A 167 -14.35 1.29 -20.94
C ARG A 167 -14.80 0.24 -19.91
N ASN A 168 -13.97 -0.11 -18.91
CA ASN A 168 -14.35 -1.07 -17.87
C ASN A 168 -13.62 -0.79 -16.54
N SER A 169 -13.81 0.40 -15.95
CA SER A 169 -13.57 0.48 -14.50
C SER A 169 -14.55 -0.51 -13.87
N ILE A 170 -13.98 -1.57 -13.28
CA ILE A 170 -14.74 -2.58 -12.57
C ILE A 170 -15.58 -1.80 -11.56
N GLN A 171 -16.92 -1.79 -11.75
CA GLN A 171 -17.83 -1.57 -10.64
C GLN A 171 -17.29 -2.46 -9.53
N SER A 172 -16.73 -1.84 -8.50
CA SER A 172 -16.16 -2.51 -7.35
C SER A 172 -17.27 -3.30 -6.67
N ARG A 173 -17.53 -4.51 -7.17
CA ARG A 173 -18.15 -5.60 -6.41
C ARG A 173 -17.11 -6.12 -5.43
N VAL A 174 -16.66 -5.23 -4.55
CA VAL A 174 -16.48 -5.64 -3.16
C VAL A 174 -17.89 -5.96 -2.70
N MET A 175 -18.12 -7.17 -2.22
CA MET A 175 -19.32 -7.46 -1.43
C MET A 175 -19.27 -6.56 -0.20
N THR A 176 -19.82 -5.35 -0.32
CA THR A 176 -20.33 -4.62 0.82
C THR A 176 -21.72 -5.18 1.07
N ASP A 177 -21.79 -6.28 1.82
CA ASP A 177 -22.95 -6.49 2.66
C ASP A 177 -22.91 -5.37 3.71
N ASP A 178 -23.62 -4.30 3.39
CA ASP A 178 -24.38 -3.41 4.29
C ASP A 178 -24.72 -2.14 3.51
N ALA A 179 -25.69 -2.30 2.60
CA ALA A 179 -26.42 -1.19 2.03
C ALA A 179 -27.42 -0.66 3.07
N GLY A 180 -27.17 0.55 3.59
CA GLY A 180 -28.16 1.32 4.33
C GLY A 180 -27.54 2.54 5.00
N PHE A 181 -28.12 3.72 4.73
CA PHE A 181 -27.80 5.07 5.27
C PHE A 181 -26.60 5.76 4.56
N ILE A 182 -26.69 6.92 3.89
CA ILE A 182 -27.72 7.96 3.80
C ILE A 182 -27.70 8.54 2.36
N GLN A 183 -28.89 8.64 1.78
CA GLN A 183 -29.21 9.48 0.64
C GLN A 183 -29.72 10.81 1.20
N ALA A 184 -29.02 11.94 1.00
CA ALA A 184 -29.59 13.28 0.78
C ALA A 184 -28.53 14.39 0.85
N ALA A 185 -28.67 15.30 -0.12
CA ALA A 185 -28.05 16.62 -0.23
C ALA A 185 -26.55 16.56 -0.59
N TRP A 186 -25.98 17.37 -1.48
CA TRP A 186 -26.25 18.78 -1.72
C TRP A 186 -26.12 19.11 -3.21
N ALA A 187 -27.13 19.81 -3.73
CA ALA A 187 -27.04 20.59 -4.96
C ALA A 187 -26.61 22.03 -4.63
N SER A 188 -25.95 22.69 -5.59
CA SER A 188 -25.48 24.10 -5.59
C SER A 188 -24.39 24.42 -4.57
N THR A 189 -23.20 24.87 -4.96
CA THR A 189 -23.01 26.19 -5.56
C THR A 189 -21.64 26.24 -6.25
N ALA A 190 -21.65 26.39 -7.57
CA ALA A 190 -20.49 26.90 -8.30
C ALA A 190 -20.48 28.41 -8.17
N GLN A 191 -19.46 29.00 -7.56
CA GLN A 191 -19.04 30.39 -7.85
C GLN A 191 -17.63 30.71 -7.32
N ARG A 192 -16.75 30.97 -8.29
CA ARG A 192 -15.60 31.90 -8.33
C ARG A 192 -15.02 32.46 -7.02
N ALA A 193 -13.70 32.30 -6.88
CA ALA A 193 -12.73 33.38 -6.56
C ALA A 193 -11.33 32.92 -7.02
N SER A 194 -10.77 33.43 -8.12
CA SER A 194 -9.93 34.65 -8.22
C SER A 194 -8.71 34.67 -7.30
N SER A 195 -7.56 34.25 -7.86
CA SER A 195 -6.22 34.84 -7.77
C SER A 195 -5.67 35.40 -6.44
N LEU A 196 -4.55 34.77 -6.01
CA LEU A 196 -3.35 35.29 -5.32
C LEU A 196 -3.43 35.54 -3.79
N PRO A 197 -2.29 35.59 -3.04
CA PRO A 197 -0.88 35.38 -3.42
C PRO A 197 -0.11 34.33 -2.57
N VAL A 198 1.07 33.97 -3.06
CA VAL A 198 2.15 33.31 -2.31
C VAL A 198 2.60 34.23 -1.16
N SER A 199 2.52 33.78 0.09
CA SER A 199 3.29 34.37 1.19
C SER A 199 3.84 33.30 2.12
N ARG A 200 5.15 33.40 2.33
CA ARG A 200 5.98 32.65 3.29
C ARG A 200 5.33 32.61 4.68
N VAL A 201 5.29 31.41 5.26
CA VAL A 201 5.28 31.17 6.70
C VAL A 201 6.33 30.06 6.89
N SER A 202 7.62 30.44 6.96
CA SER A 202 8.40 30.60 8.19
C SER A 202 8.42 29.33 9.03
N ASP A 203 9.61 28.72 9.05
CA ASP A 203 10.06 27.73 10.01
C ASP A 203 9.53 28.04 11.42
N ASN A 204 8.95 27.05 12.09
CA ASN A 204 9.49 26.57 13.36
C ASN A 204 8.65 25.45 13.99
N ASN A 205 9.42 24.45 14.43
CA ASN A 205 9.17 23.60 15.59
C ASN A 205 8.42 22.27 15.36
N MET A 206 9.15 21.28 14.85
CA MET A 206 9.01 19.91 15.34
C MET A 206 10.34 19.47 15.97
N ILE A 207 10.24 19.08 17.23
CA ILE A 207 11.31 18.54 18.07
C ILE A 207 11.68 17.16 17.52
N GLY A 208 12.96 17.00 17.16
CA GLY A 208 13.53 15.75 16.64
C GLY A 208 14.24 15.92 15.30
N SER A 209 15.22 16.83 15.20
CA SER A 209 15.91 17.10 13.93
C SER A 209 17.04 16.08 13.66
N PRO A 210 17.18 15.49 12.45
CA PRO A 210 18.39 14.77 12.01
C PRO A 210 19.55 15.74 11.66
N HIS A 211 19.70 16.83 12.41
CA HIS A 211 20.33 18.07 11.93
C HIS A 211 21.79 18.29 12.39
N SER A 212 22.59 17.22 12.46
CA SER A 212 24.05 17.32 12.55
C SER A 212 24.79 16.63 11.40
N ALA A 213 24.11 15.76 10.63
CA ALA A 213 24.72 15.04 9.50
C ALA A 213 24.70 15.83 8.17
N TRP A 214 23.84 16.85 8.03
CA TRP A 214 23.56 17.49 6.72
C TRP A 214 24.06 18.92 6.56
N ALA A 215 24.89 19.39 7.49
CA ALA A 215 25.50 20.72 7.38
C ALA A 215 26.47 20.86 6.17
N GLY A 216 26.91 19.74 5.58
CA GLY A 216 27.83 19.70 4.43
C GLY A 216 27.23 19.23 3.10
N ALA A 217 25.95 18.81 3.06
CA ALA A 217 25.36 18.25 1.84
C ALA A 217 25.00 19.36 0.82
N SER A 218 25.36 19.14 -0.45
CA SER A 218 24.98 20.02 -1.55
C SER A 218 23.45 20.11 -1.66
N LYS A 219 22.94 21.21 -2.24
CA LYS A 219 21.51 21.37 -2.49
C LYS A 219 20.94 20.21 -3.33
N MET A 220 21.75 19.63 -4.22
CA MET A 220 21.37 18.48 -5.04
C MET A 220 21.28 17.19 -4.22
N GLU A 221 22.24 16.92 -3.34
CA GLU A 221 22.18 15.78 -2.41
C GLU A 221 21.02 15.91 -1.44
N ARG A 222 20.76 17.12 -0.90
CA ARG A 222 19.58 17.36 -0.08
C ARG A 222 18.28 17.11 -0.85
N ASN A 223 18.19 17.58 -2.09
CA ASN A 223 17.01 17.34 -2.92
C ASN A 223 16.86 15.86 -3.29
N TYR A 224 17.96 15.14 -3.52
CA TYR A 224 17.96 13.71 -3.82
C TYR A 224 17.59 12.87 -2.59
N LEU A 225 18.14 13.18 -1.43
CA LEU A 225 17.80 12.54 -0.16
C LEU A 225 16.36 12.85 0.26
N GLN A 226 15.91 14.09 0.08
CA GLN A 226 14.52 14.47 0.29
C GLN A 226 13.59 13.70 -0.64
N LYS A 227 13.94 13.59 -1.93
CA LYS A 227 13.21 12.77 -2.90
C LYS A 227 13.12 11.30 -2.48
N LYS A 228 14.20 10.71 -1.96
CA LYS A 228 14.20 9.34 -1.42
C LYS A 228 13.32 9.18 -0.17
N VAL A 229 13.24 10.19 0.69
CA VAL A 229 12.37 10.18 1.88
C VAL A 229 10.88 10.29 1.50
N ASP A 230 10.59 10.94 0.37
CA ASP A 230 9.23 11.11 -0.13
C ASP A 230 8.74 9.93 -1.00
N GLU A 231 9.60 8.97 -1.35
CA GLU A 231 9.25 7.78 -2.13
C GLU A 231 8.56 6.73 -1.25
N ARG A 232 7.28 6.46 -1.54
CA ARG A 232 6.51 5.43 -0.84
C ARG A 232 6.75 4.08 -1.51
N SER A 233 7.59 3.23 -0.92
CA SER A 233 7.77 1.85 -1.37
C SER A 233 6.89 0.87 -0.59
N LEU A 234 6.75 -0.33 -1.15
CA LEU A 234 6.14 -1.48 -0.46
C LEU A 234 7.13 -2.06 0.56
N PRO A 235 6.79 -2.11 1.87
CA PRO A 235 7.70 -2.67 2.87
C PRO A 235 7.88 -4.18 2.72
N GLU A 236 9.12 -4.67 2.73
CA GLU A 236 9.41 -6.10 2.68
C GLU A 236 8.92 -6.83 3.94
N GLU A 237 8.97 -6.14 5.09
CA GLU A 237 8.57 -6.64 6.41
C GLU A 237 7.09 -6.98 6.49
N TRP A 238 6.26 -6.39 5.61
CA TRP A 238 4.85 -6.74 5.52
C TRP A 238 4.63 -8.20 5.14
N GLY A 239 5.64 -8.91 4.64
CA GLY A 239 5.62 -10.38 4.54
C GLY A 239 5.34 -11.09 5.87
N ASN A 240 5.54 -10.45 7.02
CA ASN A 240 5.22 -11.03 8.34
C ASN A 240 3.75 -10.86 8.74
N MET A 241 2.91 -10.19 7.94
CA MET A 241 1.47 -10.03 8.17
C MET A 241 0.69 -11.28 7.79
N ILE A 242 1.01 -12.42 8.40
CA ILE A 242 0.56 -13.76 7.99
C ILE A 242 -0.97 -13.97 7.95
N ASN A 243 -1.74 -13.10 8.62
CA ASN A 243 -3.21 -13.16 8.66
C ASN A 243 -3.89 -12.27 7.61
N ILE A 244 -3.12 -11.50 6.83
CA ILE A 244 -3.66 -10.63 5.81
C ILE A 244 -4.31 -11.44 4.69
N LYS A 245 -5.53 -11.04 4.33
CA LYS A 245 -6.34 -11.62 3.24
C LYS A 245 -6.57 -10.62 2.12
N VAL A 246 -6.72 -9.35 2.47
CA VAL A 246 -6.98 -8.28 1.50
C VAL A 246 -5.94 -7.18 1.68
N LEU A 247 -5.20 -6.90 0.61
CA LEU A 247 -4.35 -5.73 0.48
C LEU A 247 -4.81 -4.93 -0.73
N ASN A 248 -5.32 -3.73 -0.49
CA ASN A 248 -5.62 -2.78 -1.56
C ASN A 248 -4.81 -1.51 -1.33
N LEU A 249 -3.96 -1.18 -2.28
CA LEU A 249 -3.00 -0.08 -2.30
C LEU A 249 -3.11 0.67 -3.64
N THR A 250 -4.32 0.71 -4.20
CA THR A 250 -4.58 1.29 -5.52
C THR A 250 -4.42 2.80 -5.47
N ASN A 251 -3.73 3.34 -6.48
CA ASN A 251 -3.63 4.79 -6.68
C ASN A 251 -2.91 5.52 -5.54
N LEU A 252 -1.75 5.02 -5.10
CA LEU A 252 -1.01 5.56 -3.96
C LEU A 252 0.34 6.21 -4.33
N SER A 253 0.62 6.31 -5.63
CA SER A 253 1.92 6.75 -6.19
C SER A 253 3.10 5.96 -5.63
N LEU A 254 2.89 4.66 -5.34
CA LEU A 254 3.92 3.79 -4.78
C LEU A 254 5.02 3.52 -5.81
N SER A 255 6.28 3.56 -5.40
CA SER A 255 7.45 3.30 -6.26
C SER A 255 8.28 2.11 -5.75
N GLY A 256 9.31 1.73 -6.51
CA GLY A 256 10.14 0.56 -6.21
C GLY A 256 9.55 -0.74 -6.76
N THR A 257 10.04 -1.88 -6.25
CA THR A 257 9.70 -3.21 -6.76
C THR A 257 8.64 -3.92 -5.91
N LEU A 258 8.06 -5.00 -6.45
CA LEU A 258 7.22 -5.91 -5.67
C LEU A 258 8.10 -6.75 -4.72
N PRO A 259 7.83 -6.76 -3.40
CA PRO A 259 8.65 -7.54 -2.47
C PRO A 259 8.49 -9.05 -2.69
N ALA A 260 9.61 -9.73 -2.97
CA ALA A 260 9.62 -11.19 -3.08
C ALA A 260 9.25 -11.87 -1.75
N SER A 261 9.53 -11.20 -0.61
CA SER A 261 9.19 -11.65 0.75
C SER A 261 7.70 -11.86 0.95
N TRP A 262 6.83 -11.14 0.22
CA TRP A 262 5.37 -11.27 0.33
C TRP A 262 4.84 -12.64 -0.10
N ALA A 263 5.69 -13.51 -0.67
CA ALA A 263 5.43 -14.93 -0.84
C ALA A 263 5.05 -15.67 0.47
N SER A 264 5.38 -15.12 1.64
CA SER A 264 4.96 -15.64 2.95
C SER A 264 3.49 -15.38 3.30
N LEU A 265 2.79 -14.50 2.57
CA LEU A 265 1.38 -14.13 2.83
C LEU A 265 0.40 -15.22 2.36
N ARG A 266 0.50 -16.41 2.94
CA ARG A 266 -0.23 -17.62 2.49
C ARG A 266 -1.75 -17.53 2.61
N LEU A 267 -2.27 -16.54 3.35
CA LEU A 267 -3.69 -16.25 3.49
C LEU A 267 -4.20 -15.15 2.56
N LEU A 268 -3.34 -14.53 1.76
CA LEU A 268 -3.73 -13.46 0.85
C LEU A 268 -4.69 -13.98 -0.22
N GLU A 269 -5.84 -13.33 -0.32
CA GLU A 269 -6.94 -13.62 -1.24
C GLU A 269 -7.06 -12.53 -2.31
N GLN A 270 -6.75 -11.28 -1.97
CA GLN A 270 -6.83 -10.14 -2.90
C GLN A 270 -5.63 -9.22 -2.75
N LEU A 271 -4.95 -8.95 -3.86
CA LEU A 271 -3.89 -7.95 -3.96
C LEU A 271 -4.21 -6.97 -5.08
N LEU A 272 -4.55 -5.74 -4.70
CA LEU A 272 -4.93 -4.67 -5.60
C LEU A 272 -3.92 -3.53 -5.46
N ALA A 273 -2.98 -3.38 -6.38
CA ALA A 273 -1.96 -2.33 -6.36
C ALA A 273 -1.88 -1.60 -7.70
N SER A 274 -3.03 -1.44 -8.35
CA SER A 274 -3.12 -0.79 -9.66
C SER A 274 -2.86 0.72 -9.59
N ASN A 275 -2.45 1.30 -10.72
CA ASN A 275 -2.19 2.74 -10.87
C ASN A 275 -1.17 3.27 -9.87
N ASN A 276 0.01 2.66 -9.84
CA ASN A 276 1.14 3.12 -9.04
C ASN A 276 2.36 3.32 -9.97
N LEU A 277 3.52 3.59 -9.38
CA LEU A 277 4.81 3.73 -10.07
C LEU A 277 5.72 2.52 -9.80
N LEU A 278 5.14 1.36 -9.48
CA LEU A 278 5.90 0.14 -9.19
C LEU A 278 6.58 -0.34 -10.48
N GLU A 279 7.81 -0.84 -10.36
CA GLU A 279 8.67 -1.21 -11.48
C GLU A 279 9.44 -2.52 -11.20
N GLY A 280 10.27 -2.94 -12.17
CA GLY A 280 11.04 -4.18 -12.10
C GLY A 280 10.24 -5.42 -12.52
N THR A 281 10.77 -6.59 -12.21
CA THR A 281 10.20 -7.88 -12.60
C THR A 281 9.14 -8.38 -11.62
N LEU A 282 8.27 -9.26 -12.10
CA LEU A 282 7.28 -9.95 -11.28
C LEU A 282 7.96 -11.07 -10.45
N PRO A 283 7.79 -11.14 -9.12
CA PRO A 283 8.46 -12.15 -8.29
C PRO A 283 7.94 -13.56 -8.56
N ALA A 284 8.80 -14.47 -9.02
CA ALA A 284 8.45 -15.88 -9.21
C ALA A 284 7.99 -16.57 -7.91
N SER A 285 8.54 -16.16 -6.76
CA SER A 285 8.20 -16.68 -5.43
C SER A 285 6.71 -16.54 -5.07
N TRP A 286 5.99 -15.59 -5.69
CA TRP A 286 4.56 -15.39 -5.48
C TRP A 286 3.71 -16.56 -6.00
N GLY A 287 4.25 -17.48 -6.80
CA GLY A 287 3.59 -18.76 -7.13
C GLY A 287 3.13 -19.57 -5.91
N SER A 288 3.70 -19.26 -4.74
CA SER A 288 3.38 -19.84 -3.45
C SER A 288 2.10 -19.29 -2.78
N LEU A 289 1.49 -18.22 -3.32
CA LEU A 289 0.25 -17.59 -2.86
C LEU A 289 -1.00 -18.37 -3.31
N LYS A 290 -1.14 -19.59 -2.80
CA LYS A 290 -2.16 -20.56 -3.24
C LYS A 290 -3.62 -20.13 -3.01
N LYS A 291 -3.86 -19.14 -2.15
CA LYS A 291 -5.21 -18.60 -1.85
C LYS A 291 -5.56 -17.34 -2.62
N LEU A 292 -4.63 -16.77 -3.39
CA LEU A 292 -4.86 -15.54 -4.11
C LEU A 292 -5.93 -15.76 -5.18
N LEU A 293 -7.01 -14.99 -5.12
CA LEU A 293 -8.15 -15.02 -6.02
C LEU A 293 -8.05 -13.90 -7.07
N ASP A 294 -7.60 -12.73 -6.64
CA ASP A 294 -7.59 -11.52 -7.46
C ASP A 294 -6.26 -10.77 -7.34
N LEU A 295 -5.60 -10.57 -8.47
CA LEU A 295 -4.34 -9.85 -8.59
C LEU A 295 -4.46 -8.71 -9.62
N GLN A 296 -4.49 -7.46 -9.16
CA GLN A 296 -4.65 -6.29 -10.02
C GLN A 296 -3.43 -5.36 -9.92
N LEU A 297 -2.58 -5.39 -10.93
CA LEU A 297 -1.32 -4.64 -11.00
C LEU A 297 -1.23 -3.71 -12.23
N ILE A 298 -2.34 -3.49 -12.95
CA ILE A 298 -2.38 -2.62 -14.13
C ILE A 298 -2.01 -1.17 -13.80
N GLY A 299 -1.51 -0.41 -14.77
CA GLY A 299 -1.09 0.99 -14.54
C GLY A 299 0.17 1.11 -13.69
N ASN A 300 1.10 0.16 -13.84
CA ASN A 300 2.45 0.19 -13.28
C ASN A 300 3.49 0.08 -14.41
N LYS A 301 4.77 -0.03 -14.06
CA LYS A 301 5.93 -0.03 -14.98
C LYS A 301 6.74 -1.34 -14.89
N PHE A 302 6.05 -2.46 -14.78
CA PHE A 302 6.71 -3.77 -14.70
C PHE A 302 7.37 -4.15 -16.03
N THR A 303 8.49 -4.85 -15.95
CA THR A 303 9.27 -5.34 -17.08
C THR A 303 9.44 -6.87 -17.01
N GLY A 304 9.86 -7.47 -18.13
CA GLY A 304 10.17 -8.90 -18.19
C GLY A 304 8.94 -9.76 -18.50
N ILE A 305 8.91 -10.98 -17.96
CA ILE A 305 7.90 -12.00 -18.29
C ILE A 305 6.99 -12.34 -17.09
N ILE A 306 5.83 -12.92 -17.38
CA ILE A 306 4.99 -13.54 -16.35
C ILE A 306 5.68 -14.83 -15.89
N PRO A 307 6.03 -14.99 -14.60
CA PRO A 307 6.69 -16.20 -14.11
C PRO A 307 5.79 -17.42 -14.29
N GLN A 308 6.35 -18.53 -14.79
CA GLN A 308 5.60 -19.78 -14.97
C GLN A 308 5.14 -20.34 -13.62
N GLU A 309 5.87 -20.03 -12.55
CA GLU A 309 5.53 -20.31 -11.16
C GLU A 309 4.19 -19.69 -10.76
N TRP A 310 3.72 -18.60 -11.38
CA TRP A 310 2.38 -18.08 -11.08
C TRP A 310 1.27 -19.02 -11.57
N GLY A 311 1.60 -19.98 -12.43
CA GLY A 311 0.76 -21.13 -12.73
C GLY A 311 0.42 -21.97 -11.50
N GLU A 312 1.22 -21.88 -10.44
CA GLU A 312 1.02 -22.56 -9.16
C GLU A 312 0.00 -21.87 -8.25
N MET A 313 -0.43 -20.64 -8.52
CA MET A 313 -1.48 -19.95 -7.74
C MET A 313 -2.85 -20.60 -8.02
N THR A 314 -3.14 -21.73 -7.35
CA THR A 314 -4.26 -22.63 -7.70
C THR A 314 -5.65 -22.00 -7.58
N ALA A 315 -5.83 -21.02 -6.69
CA ALA A 315 -7.10 -20.33 -6.49
C ALA A 315 -7.32 -19.11 -7.40
N LEU A 316 -6.33 -18.69 -8.18
CA LEU A 316 -6.39 -17.46 -8.97
C LEU A 316 -7.57 -17.47 -9.95
N GLN A 317 -8.36 -16.40 -9.94
CA GLN A 317 -9.55 -16.23 -10.78
C GLN A 317 -9.43 -15.04 -11.71
N ARG A 318 -8.79 -13.95 -11.25
CA ARG A 318 -8.60 -12.73 -12.02
C ARG A 318 -7.17 -12.23 -11.89
N VAL A 319 -6.62 -11.80 -13.02
CA VAL A 319 -5.30 -11.17 -13.07
C VAL A 319 -5.29 -10.06 -14.11
N SER A 320 -4.77 -8.89 -13.72
CA SER A 320 -4.64 -7.73 -14.60
C SER A 320 -3.24 -7.15 -14.49
N LEU A 321 -2.48 -7.15 -15.58
CA LEU A 321 -1.08 -6.77 -15.62
C LEU A 321 -0.80 -5.78 -16.75
N GLN A 322 0.15 -4.90 -16.51
CA GLN A 322 0.74 -4.04 -17.52
C GLN A 322 2.25 -4.26 -17.52
N LEU A 323 2.79 -4.70 -18.67
CA LEU A 323 4.20 -4.99 -18.87
C LEU A 323 4.80 -4.11 -19.97
N ASP A 324 6.11 -4.13 -20.12
CA ASP A 324 6.82 -3.56 -21.26
C ASP A 324 6.41 -4.25 -22.57
N TYR A 325 6.53 -5.57 -22.65
CA TYR A 325 6.21 -6.39 -23.81
C TYR A 325 5.12 -7.42 -23.53
N CYS A 326 4.43 -7.86 -24.59
CA CYS A 326 3.53 -9.01 -24.48
C CYS A 326 4.33 -10.29 -24.25
N THR A 327 3.83 -11.12 -23.35
CA THR A 327 4.44 -12.40 -22.98
C THR A 327 3.34 -13.46 -22.86
N CYS A 328 3.75 -14.72 -22.87
CA CYS A 328 2.82 -15.81 -22.68
C CYS A 328 2.39 -15.95 -21.22
N VAL A 329 1.19 -16.50 -21.02
CA VAL A 329 0.64 -16.79 -19.70
C VAL A 329 0.89 -18.25 -19.32
N PRO A 330 0.94 -18.59 -18.02
CA PRO A 330 1.01 -19.98 -17.59
C PRO A 330 -0.13 -20.82 -18.16
N GLN A 331 0.18 -22.01 -18.71
CA GLN A 331 -0.83 -22.92 -19.29
C GLN A 331 -1.98 -23.21 -18.33
N SER A 332 -1.69 -23.30 -17.03
CA SER A 332 -2.70 -23.59 -16.01
C SER A 332 -3.75 -22.49 -15.88
N TRP A 333 -3.44 -21.24 -16.26
CA TRP A 333 -4.41 -20.13 -16.27
C TRP A 333 -5.47 -20.34 -17.36
N ILE A 334 -5.06 -20.78 -18.55
CA ILE A 334 -5.97 -21.10 -19.66
C ILE A 334 -6.84 -22.30 -19.29
N THR A 335 -6.24 -23.38 -18.78
CA THR A 335 -6.98 -24.58 -18.37
C THR A 335 -8.02 -24.28 -17.28
N ARG A 336 -7.70 -23.37 -16.35
CA ARG A 336 -8.60 -22.95 -15.27
C ARG A 336 -9.51 -21.77 -15.62
N LYS A 337 -9.41 -21.23 -16.85
CA LYS A 337 -10.19 -20.09 -17.34
C LYS A 337 -10.08 -18.87 -16.42
N VAL A 338 -8.86 -18.55 -16.00
CA VAL A 338 -8.55 -17.30 -15.28
C VAL A 338 -8.91 -16.13 -16.18
N GLU A 339 -9.59 -15.12 -15.65
CA GLU A 339 -9.83 -13.86 -16.35
C GLU A 339 -8.50 -13.08 -16.40
N VAL A 340 -7.86 -13.06 -17.57
CA VAL A 340 -6.59 -12.37 -17.79
C VAL A 340 -6.83 -11.07 -18.55
N ARG A 341 -6.32 -9.96 -18.01
CA ARG A 341 -6.10 -8.72 -18.74
C ARG A 341 -4.60 -8.46 -18.78
N LEU A 342 -4.03 -8.39 -19.98
CA LEU A 342 -2.61 -8.14 -20.18
C LEU A 342 -2.46 -7.00 -21.17
N TYR A 343 -1.75 -5.96 -20.76
CA TYR A 343 -1.50 -4.78 -21.58
C TYR A 343 0.01 -4.57 -21.77
N SER A 344 0.43 -4.19 -22.98
CA SER A 344 1.82 -3.82 -23.26
C SER A 344 1.93 -2.32 -23.46
N THR A 345 2.88 -1.72 -22.75
CA THR A 345 3.22 -0.30 -22.91
C THR A 345 3.91 -0.01 -24.24
N VAL A 346 4.69 -0.94 -24.77
CA VAL A 346 5.35 -0.81 -26.09
C VAL A 346 4.36 -0.95 -27.24
N LEU A 347 3.42 -1.90 -27.15
CA LEU A 347 2.35 -2.04 -28.13
C LEU A 347 1.35 -0.87 -28.05
N GLY A 348 1.14 -0.33 -26.84
CA GLY A 348 0.07 0.62 -26.56
C GLY A 348 -1.32 -0.03 -26.61
N GLY A 349 -1.42 -1.31 -26.25
CA GLY A 349 -2.65 -2.08 -26.42
C GLY A 349 -2.68 -3.41 -25.65
N ASP A 350 -3.82 -4.09 -25.75
CA ASP A 350 -4.03 -5.41 -25.15
C ASP A 350 -3.18 -6.48 -25.84
N CYS A 351 -2.60 -7.37 -25.04
CA CYS A 351 -1.85 -8.52 -25.50
C CYS A 351 -2.77 -9.70 -25.81
N GLU A 352 -2.33 -10.53 -26.77
CA GLU A 352 -2.97 -11.82 -27.01
C GLU A 352 -2.72 -12.77 -25.82
N ILE A 353 -3.79 -13.39 -25.33
CA ILE A 353 -3.71 -14.34 -24.22
C ILE A 353 -3.40 -15.73 -24.78
N THR A 354 -2.12 -16.09 -24.76
CA THR A 354 -1.62 -17.39 -25.22
C THR A 354 -0.63 -17.98 -24.21
N SER A 355 -0.65 -19.30 -24.04
CA SER A 355 0.40 -20.06 -23.36
C SER A 355 1.43 -20.63 -24.33
N ASP A 356 1.18 -20.51 -25.64
CA ASP A 356 2.13 -20.88 -26.66
C ASP A 356 3.15 -19.74 -26.79
N CYS A 357 4.20 -19.82 -25.98
CA CYS A 357 5.33 -18.88 -25.99
C CYS A 357 6.21 -19.01 -27.25
N GLY A 358 5.68 -19.56 -28.34
CA GLY A 358 6.48 -20.12 -29.41
C GLY A 358 7.11 -21.43 -28.96
N SER A 359 6.28 -22.47 -28.82
CA SER A 359 6.78 -23.82 -29.05
C SER A 359 7.00 -23.99 -30.55
N SER A 360 8.13 -23.48 -31.06
CA SER A 360 8.75 -24.21 -32.16
C SER A 360 8.93 -25.63 -31.65
N SER A 361 8.23 -26.57 -32.25
CA SER A 361 8.40 -28.01 -32.04
C SER A 361 9.83 -28.42 -32.40
N SER A 362 10.71 -28.22 -31.44
CA SER A 362 11.99 -28.85 -31.12
C SER A 362 12.37 -28.15 -29.82
N SER A 363 12.45 -28.79 -28.66
CA SER A 363 13.63 -29.60 -28.30
C SER A 363 14.81 -29.39 -29.27
N SER A 364 15.21 -28.15 -29.52
CA SER A 364 16.60 -27.85 -29.30
C SER A 364 16.59 -27.19 -27.94
N GLU A 365 17.19 -27.86 -26.96
CA GLU A 365 17.92 -27.12 -25.94
C GLU A 365 18.59 -25.92 -26.64
N LEU A 366 18.64 -24.75 -26.00
CA LEU A 366 19.68 -23.80 -26.41
C LEU A 366 20.99 -24.57 -26.22
N GLU A 367 21.46 -25.21 -27.29
CA GLU A 367 22.67 -26.01 -27.25
C GLU A 367 23.79 -25.02 -26.90
N CYS A 368 24.82 -25.53 -26.24
CA CYS A 368 26.01 -24.78 -25.87
C CYS A 368 26.59 -23.97 -27.06
N ASP A 369 26.34 -24.46 -28.28
CA ASP A 369 26.76 -23.90 -29.57
C ASP A 369 25.61 -23.44 -30.48
N GLY A 370 24.40 -23.30 -29.93
CA GLY A 370 23.21 -22.86 -30.65
C GLY A 370 23.21 -21.35 -30.93
N PRO A 371 22.59 -20.89 -32.03
CA PRO A 371 22.53 -19.47 -32.38
C PRO A 371 21.61 -18.68 -31.44
N ILE A 372 22.00 -17.46 -31.06
CA ILE A 372 21.12 -16.53 -30.33
C ILE A 372 20.27 -15.74 -31.33
N PRO A 373 18.92 -15.89 -31.34
CA PRO A 373 18.08 -15.38 -32.42
C PRO A 373 17.90 -13.86 -32.45
N PHE A 374 18.24 -13.16 -31.35
CA PHE A 374 17.94 -11.74 -31.18
C PHE A 374 19.08 -10.79 -31.58
N TYR A 375 20.31 -11.30 -31.71
CA TYR A 375 21.51 -10.47 -31.84
C TYR A 375 22.30 -10.83 -33.10
N THR A 376 22.96 -9.85 -33.70
CA THR A 376 23.87 -10.11 -34.83
C THR A 376 25.09 -10.92 -34.38
N PRO A 377 25.79 -11.65 -35.27
CA PRO A 377 27.02 -12.37 -34.91
C PRO A 377 28.09 -11.47 -34.26
N THR A 378 28.17 -10.22 -34.70
CA THR A 378 29.06 -9.20 -34.14
C THR A 378 28.67 -8.85 -32.70
N GLN A 379 27.38 -8.60 -32.46
CA GLN A 379 26.87 -8.33 -31.11
C GLN A 379 27.07 -9.51 -30.17
N GLN A 380 26.85 -10.73 -30.65
CA GLN A 380 27.07 -11.95 -29.87
C GLN A 380 28.54 -12.10 -29.49
N ALA A 381 29.47 -11.88 -30.42
CA ALA A 381 30.91 -12.00 -30.17
C ALA A 381 31.41 -10.96 -29.16
N HIS A 382 31.07 -9.68 -29.34
CA HIS A 382 31.52 -8.62 -28.44
C HIS A 382 30.87 -8.71 -27.06
N THR A 383 29.59 -9.08 -26.99
CA THR A 383 28.89 -9.28 -25.71
C THR A 383 29.45 -10.48 -24.96
N ARG A 384 29.72 -11.59 -25.64
CA ARG A 384 30.39 -12.75 -25.00
C ARG A 384 31.75 -12.36 -24.47
N ASN A 385 32.64 -11.77 -25.28
CA ASN A 385 34.00 -11.42 -24.85
C ASN A 385 33.97 -10.43 -23.67
N PHE A 386 33.02 -9.49 -23.65
CA PHE A 386 32.79 -8.60 -22.52
C PHE A 386 32.42 -9.37 -21.25
N LEU A 387 31.46 -10.29 -21.32
CA LEU A 387 31.04 -11.09 -20.18
C LEU A 387 32.13 -12.09 -19.74
N GLU A 388 32.92 -12.65 -20.66
CA GLU A 388 34.02 -13.55 -20.32
C GLU A 388 35.11 -12.88 -19.48
N ALA A 389 35.27 -11.56 -19.57
CA ALA A 389 36.17 -10.83 -18.68
C ALA A 389 35.79 -11.01 -17.20
N PHE A 390 34.49 -11.13 -16.89
CA PHE A 390 34.01 -11.40 -15.52
C PHE A 390 34.35 -12.81 -15.05
N LYS A 391 34.42 -13.81 -15.95
CA LYS A 391 34.86 -15.17 -15.60
C LYS A 391 36.31 -15.21 -15.12
N TYR A 392 37.16 -14.31 -15.62
CA TYR A 392 38.57 -14.25 -15.23
C TYR A 392 38.77 -13.56 -13.89
N THR A 393 37.94 -12.57 -13.57
CA THR A 393 38.06 -11.81 -12.33
C THR A 393 37.19 -12.35 -11.19
N ILE A 394 36.13 -13.11 -11.51
CA ILE A 394 35.24 -13.81 -10.57
C ILE A 394 35.29 -15.30 -10.90
N THR A 395 36.20 -16.03 -10.26
CA THR A 395 36.51 -17.43 -10.60
C THR A 395 35.33 -18.39 -10.40
N ASP A 396 34.39 -18.03 -9.53
CA ASP A 396 33.18 -18.81 -9.25
C ASP A 396 32.20 -18.85 -10.43
N LEU A 397 32.30 -17.90 -11.37
CA LEU A 397 31.50 -17.90 -12.61
C LEU A 397 32.04 -18.86 -13.67
N GLN A 398 33.30 -19.29 -13.58
CA GLN A 398 33.92 -20.20 -14.56
C GLN A 398 33.17 -21.52 -14.78
N PRO A 399 32.75 -22.27 -13.73
CA PRO A 399 31.97 -23.49 -13.92
C PRO A 399 30.54 -23.21 -14.42
N LEU A 400 30.03 -21.99 -14.25
CA LEU A 400 28.65 -21.62 -14.60
C LEU A 400 28.54 -21.11 -16.04
N TRP A 401 29.60 -20.51 -16.57
CA TRP A 401 29.61 -19.80 -17.86
C TRP A 401 30.54 -20.51 -18.86
N THR A 402 30.15 -21.68 -19.36
CA THR A 402 31.05 -22.59 -20.08
C THR A 402 30.85 -22.64 -21.60
N CYS A 403 29.76 -22.06 -22.11
CA CYS A 403 29.29 -22.21 -23.49
C CYS A 403 29.43 -20.97 -24.38
N THR A 404 29.43 -21.12 -25.70
CA THR A 404 29.51 -19.98 -26.64
C THR A 404 28.23 -19.16 -26.69
N ASN A 405 27.09 -19.81 -26.42
CA ASN A 405 25.82 -19.18 -26.18
C ASN A 405 25.74 -18.67 -24.73
N PHE A 406 25.91 -17.36 -24.53
CA PHE A 406 25.84 -16.77 -23.18
C PHE A 406 24.42 -16.70 -22.61
N CYS A 407 23.38 -16.91 -23.42
CA CYS A 407 21.99 -16.88 -22.95
C CYS A 407 21.58 -18.13 -22.17
N VAL A 408 22.44 -19.16 -22.13
CA VAL A 408 22.25 -20.34 -21.28
C VAL A 408 23.06 -20.30 -19.98
N TRP A 409 23.87 -19.25 -19.80
CA TRP A 409 24.68 -19.11 -18.61
C TRP A 409 23.80 -18.80 -17.41
N GLU A 410 24.16 -19.35 -16.25
CA GLU A 410 23.46 -19.05 -15.00
C GLU A 410 23.53 -17.54 -14.71
N TYR A 411 22.41 -16.97 -14.25
CA TYR A 411 22.23 -15.53 -13.98
C TYR A 411 22.23 -14.61 -15.20
N VAL A 412 22.24 -15.15 -16.43
CA VAL A 412 22.19 -14.36 -17.66
C VAL A 412 20.81 -14.46 -18.32
N HIS A 413 20.16 -13.33 -18.51
CA HIS A 413 18.84 -13.21 -19.11
C HIS A 413 18.92 -12.45 -20.44
N CYS A 414 18.68 -13.15 -21.54
CA CYS A 414 18.66 -12.56 -22.87
C CYS A 414 17.24 -12.20 -23.31
N THR A 415 17.07 -10.99 -23.83
CA THR A 415 15.82 -10.52 -24.46
C THR A 415 16.13 -9.77 -25.75
N PRO A 416 15.15 -9.51 -26.64
CA PRO A 416 15.37 -8.63 -27.78
C PRO A 416 15.86 -7.22 -27.42
N ALA A 417 15.62 -6.76 -26.18
CA ALA A 417 16.02 -5.44 -25.70
C ALA A 417 17.45 -5.39 -25.15
N GLY A 418 18.10 -6.54 -24.94
CA GLY A 418 19.44 -6.64 -24.40
C GLY A 418 19.61 -7.78 -23.38
N VAL A 419 20.82 -7.87 -22.86
CA VAL A 419 21.29 -8.90 -21.94
C VAL A 419 21.38 -8.32 -20.53
N ALA A 420 20.68 -8.94 -19.58
CA ALA A 420 20.78 -8.63 -18.17
C ALA A 420 21.56 -9.74 -17.45
N VAL A 421 22.51 -9.36 -16.61
CA VAL A 421 23.15 -10.27 -15.65
C VAL A 421 22.65 -9.90 -14.26
N GLU A 422 21.98 -10.82 -13.59
CA GLU A 422 21.36 -10.59 -12.28
C GLU A 422 21.77 -11.65 -11.28
N ILE A 423 22.71 -11.26 -10.42
CA ILE A 423 23.28 -12.06 -9.36
C ILE A 423 22.91 -11.40 -8.04
N THR A 424 21.88 -11.92 -7.38
CA THR A 424 21.35 -11.35 -6.13
C THR A 424 21.41 -12.37 -4.99
N GLY A 425 21.94 -11.97 -3.83
CA GLY A 425 21.95 -12.79 -2.62
C GLY A 425 22.93 -13.98 -2.64
N THR A 426 23.90 -13.97 -3.56
CA THR A 426 24.99 -14.95 -3.64
C THR A 426 26.33 -14.24 -3.45
N GLU A 427 27.16 -14.72 -2.51
CA GLU A 427 28.50 -14.18 -2.28
C GLU A 427 29.47 -14.69 -3.36
N PHE A 428 29.97 -13.79 -4.19
CA PHE A 428 31.04 -14.06 -5.16
C PHE A 428 32.29 -13.25 -4.82
N PHE A 429 33.46 -13.86 -4.96
CA PHE A 429 34.73 -13.19 -4.71
C PHE A 429 35.43 -12.86 -6.02
N GLY A 430 35.80 -11.59 -6.20
CA GLY A 430 36.49 -11.14 -7.41
C GLY A 430 36.58 -9.62 -7.55
N SER A 431 36.96 -9.18 -8.75
CA SER A 431 36.99 -7.76 -9.12
C SER A 431 36.16 -7.50 -10.37
N VAL A 432 35.74 -6.24 -10.56
CA VAL A 432 35.12 -5.82 -11.83
C VAL A 432 36.24 -5.68 -12.88
N PRO A 433 36.14 -6.37 -14.03
CA PRO A 433 37.17 -6.31 -15.06
C PRO A 433 37.13 -4.98 -15.82
N GLU A 434 38.27 -4.60 -16.42
CA GLU A 434 38.28 -3.59 -17.48
C GLU A 434 37.72 -4.18 -18.79
N VAL A 435 37.16 -3.32 -19.65
CA VAL A 435 36.67 -3.75 -20.97
C VAL A 435 37.85 -4.23 -21.81
N PRO A 436 37.85 -5.46 -22.34
CA PRO A 436 38.95 -5.96 -23.18
C PRO A 436 39.19 -5.11 -24.42
N ALA A 437 40.46 -4.95 -24.83
CA ALA A 437 40.85 -4.07 -25.93
C ALA A 437 40.28 -4.48 -27.32
N ASP A 438 39.88 -5.74 -27.47
CA ASP A 438 39.25 -6.33 -28.66
C ASP A 438 37.72 -6.23 -28.66
N VAL A 439 37.11 -5.68 -27.60
CA VAL A 439 35.67 -5.48 -27.50
C VAL A 439 35.29 -4.08 -28.03
N ASN A 440 34.37 -4.03 -28.99
CA ASN A 440 33.73 -2.78 -29.42
C ASN A 440 32.52 -2.49 -28.53
N PRO A 441 32.53 -1.43 -27.69
CA PRO A 441 31.43 -1.13 -26.77
C PRO A 441 30.09 -0.85 -27.46
N SER A 442 30.10 -0.40 -28.71
CA SER A 442 28.87 -0.09 -29.46
C SER A 442 28.12 -1.35 -29.91
N GLU A 443 28.79 -2.51 -29.87
CA GLU A 443 28.23 -3.81 -30.25
C GLU A 443 27.88 -4.67 -29.03
N VAL A 444 28.17 -4.19 -27.81
CA VAL A 444 27.81 -4.88 -26.58
C VAL A 444 26.36 -4.60 -26.24
N VAL A 445 25.53 -5.65 -26.13
CA VAL A 445 24.08 -5.54 -25.88
C VAL A 445 23.71 -5.76 -24.42
N VAL A 446 24.64 -5.58 -23.49
CA VAL A 446 24.37 -5.68 -22.04
C VAL A 446 23.58 -4.46 -21.59
N SER A 447 22.37 -4.69 -21.10
CA SER A 447 21.45 -3.65 -20.61
C SER A 447 21.47 -3.50 -19.10
N LYS A 448 21.88 -4.54 -18.36
CA LYS A 448 21.94 -4.51 -16.88
C LYS A 448 23.04 -5.45 -16.36
N LEU A 449 23.78 -4.97 -15.36
CA LEU A 449 24.69 -5.78 -14.54
C LEU A 449 24.35 -5.52 -13.08
N ASP A 450 23.86 -6.54 -12.39
CA ASP A 450 23.47 -6.49 -10.99
C ASP A 450 24.18 -7.60 -10.23
N PHE A 451 25.08 -7.20 -9.34
CA PHE A 451 25.85 -8.07 -8.45
C PHE A 451 25.56 -7.69 -6.99
N SER A 452 24.34 -7.21 -6.72
CA SER A 452 23.96 -6.76 -5.39
C SER A 452 23.89 -7.94 -4.41
N HIS A 453 24.52 -7.74 -3.27
CA HIS A 453 24.39 -8.62 -2.11
C HIS A 453 23.33 -8.08 -1.15
#